data_AF-A0A849Z7C4-F1
#
_entry.id   AF-A0A849Z7C4-F1
#
_cell.length_a   1.000
_cell.length_b   1.000
_cell.length_c   1.000
_cell.angle_alpha   90.00
_cell.angle_beta   90.00
_cell.angle_gamma   90.00
#
_symmetry.space_group_name_H-M   'P 1'
#
loop_
_entity.id
_entity.type
_entity.pdbx_description
1 polymer ?
#
loop_
_entity_poly.entity_id
_entity_poly.type
_entity_poly.pdbx_seq_one_letter_code
_entity_poly.pdbx_strand_id
1 'polypeptide(L)' 'PLLHERELCAPPLAEMCELAATGALRIVVGGRYPLAEGKRAFEELESRASTGKLVLVP' A
#
# COMPACT_ATOMS: atom_id res chain seq x y z
N PRO A 1 8.93 0.65 -14.41
CA PRO A 1 10.35 1.07 -14.59
C PRO A 1 11.22 0.75 -13.37
N LEU A 2 10.88 1.24 -12.17
CA LEU A 2 11.68 1.00 -10.95
C LEU A 2 11.59 -0.44 -10.41
N LEU A 3 10.42 -1.07 -10.47
CA LEU A 3 10.20 -2.42 -9.92
C LEU A 3 11.01 -3.54 -10.61
N HIS A 4 11.64 -3.26 -11.76
CA HIS A 4 12.49 -4.22 -12.47
C HIS A 4 13.97 -4.10 -12.08
N GLU A 5 14.38 -2.99 -11.46
CA GLU A 5 15.76 -2.75 -11.03
C GLU A 5 15.95 -3.18 -9.58
N ARG A 6 16.15 -4.48 -9.40
CA ARG A 6 16.21 -5.12 -8.08
C ARG A 6 17.21 -4.45 -7.13
N GLU A 7 18.37 -4.02 -7.62
CA GLU A 7 19.39 -3.36 -6.78
C GLU A 7 18.90 -2.03 -6.21
N LEU A 8 18.03 -1.32 -6.93
CA LEU A 8 17.43 -0.08 -6.45
C LEU A 8 16.27 -0.33 -5.48
N CYS A 9 15.49 -1.38 -5.68
CA CYS A 9 14.32 -1.66 -4.86
C CYS A 9 14.61 -2.46 -3.59
N ALA A 10 15.52 -3.42 -3.63
CA ALA A 10 15.69 -4.37 -2.53
C ALA A 10 16.14 -3.70 -1.21
N PRO A 11 17.16 -2.82 -1.19
CA PRO A 11 17.60 -2.21 0.07
C PRO A 11 16.54 -1.32 0.73
N PRO A 12 15.87 -0.37 0.03
CA PRO A 12 14.82 0.46 0.64
C PRO A 12 13.60 -0.35 1.10
N LEU A 13 13.23 -1.41 0.38
CA LEU A 13 12.13 -2.28 0.80
C LEU A 13 12.49 -3.08 2.06
N ALA A 14 13.73 -3.53 2.20
CA ALA A 14 14.21 -4.21 3.40
C ALA A 14 14.13 -3.28 4.62
N GLU A 15 14.64 -2.06 4.50
CA GLU A 15 14.55 -1.03 5.56
C GLU A 15 13.09 -0.76 5.94
N MET A 16 12.19 -0.54 4.96
CA MET A 16 10.77 -0.32 5.23
C MET A 16 10.12 -1.51 5.96
N CYS A 17 10.50 -2.75 5.63
CA CYS A 17 10.01 -3.94 6.33
C CYS A 17 10.51 -3.99 7.78
N GLU A 18 11.77 -3.67 8.03
CA GLU A 18 12.33 -3.61 9.38
C GLU A 18 11.64 -2.54 10.25
N LEU A 19 11.41 -1.34 9.68
CA LEU A 19 10.68 -0.27 10.36
C LEU A 19 9.24 -0.68 10.69
N ALA A 20 8.57 -1.41 9.78
CA ALA A 20 7.24 -1.94 10.04
C ALA A 20 7.25 -3.04 11.12
N ALA A 21 8.23 -3.95 11.09
CA ALA A 21 8.36 -5.05 12.04
C ALA A 21 8.66 -4.57 13.47
N THR A 22 9.45 -3.51 13.59
CA THR A 22 9.78 -2.86 14.88
C THR A 22 8.67 -1.93 15.38
N GLY A 23 7.69 -1.61 14.54
CA GLY A 23 6.62 -0.65 14.85
C GLY A 23 7.04 0.82 14.73
N ALA A 24 8.28 1.10 14.31
CA ALA A 24 8.76 2.45 14.01
C ALA A 24 8.00 3.08 12.82
N LEU A 25 7.50 2.25 11.90
CA LEU A 25 6.59 2.63 10.83
C LEU A 25 5.20 2.01 11.05
N ARG A 26 4.20 2.85 11.31
CA ARG A 26 2.80 2.41 11.45
C ARG A 26 2.07 2.43 10.11
N ILE A 27 1.60 1.26 9.67
CA ILE A 27 0.77 1.14 8.46
C ILE A 27 -0.68 1.53 8.80
N VAL A 28 -1.21 2.52 8.08
CA VAL A 28 -2.61 2.98 8.23
C VAL A 28 -3.43 2.43 7.07
N VAL A 29 -4.30 1.45 7.35
CA VAL A 29 -5.24 0.91 6.38
C VAL A 29 -6.54 1.71 6.46
N GLY A 30 -6.83 2.47 5.40
CA GLY A 30 -8.01 3.32 5.28
C GLY A 30 -9.26 2.62 4.81
N GLY A 31 -9.11 1.52 4.09
CA GLY A 31 -10.22 0.74 3.56
C GLY A 31 -9.77 -0.60 3.02
N ARG A 32 -10.68 -1.58 3.08
CA ARG A 32 -10.52 -2.92 2.53
C ARG A 32 -11.73 -3.20 1.65
N TYR A 33 -11.49 -3.60 0.41
CA TYR A 33 -12.54 -3.91 -0.55
C TYR A 33 -12.30 -5.31 -1.09
N PRO A 34 -13.35 -6.11 -1.34
CA PRO A 34 -13.22 -7.30 -2.16
C PRO A 34 -12.58 -6.95 -3.51
N LEU A 35 -11.82 -7.86 -4.11
CA LEU A 35 -11.18 -7.64 -5.41
C LEU A 35 -12.22 -7.27 -6.49
N ALA A 36 -13.42 -7.87 -6.41
CA ALA A 36 -14.55 -7.54 -7.29
C ALA A 36 -15.03 -6.08 -7.18
N GLU A 37 -14.77 -5.41 -6.05
CA GLU A 37 -15.14 -4.01 -5.79
C GLU A 37 -14.00 -3.02 -6.13
N GLY A 38 -13.00 -3.42 -6.90
CA GLY A 38 -11.85 -2.56 -7.25
C GLY A 38 -12.27 -1.18 -7.79
N LYS A 39 -13.33 -1.12 -8.61
CA LYS A 39 -13.88 0.15 -9.14
C LYS A 39 -14.22 1.14 -8.03
N ARG A 40 -14.89 0.67 -6.97
CA ARG A 40 -15.30 1.51 -5.84
C ARG A 40 -14.09 2.01 -5.06
N ALA A 41 -13.08 1.16 -4.84
CA ALA A 41 -11.84 1.58 -4.19
C ALA A 41 -11.13 2.70 -4.99
N PHE A 42 -11.14 2.63 -6.32
CA PHE A 42 -10.62 3.70 -7.18
C PHE A 42 -11.44 4.99 -7.10
N GLU A 43 -12.78 4.90 -7.12
CA GLU A 43 -13.65 6.08 -7.00
C GLU A 43 -13.43 6.83 -5.66
N GLU A 44 -13.26 6.10 -4.56
CA GLU A 44 -12.94 6.69 -3.25
C GLU A 44 -11.50 7.27 -3.17
N LEU A 45 -10.57 6.73 -3.96
CA LEU A 45 -9.22 7.27 -4.11
C LEU A 45 -9.22 8.56 -4.94
N GLU A 46 -9.88 8.56 -6.09
CA GLU A 46 -9.94 9.69 -7.05
C GLU A 46 -10.66 10.89 -6.47
N SER A 47 -11.77 10.66 -5.75
CA SER A 47 -12.51 11.70 -5.03
C SER A 47 -11.76 12.28 -3.84
N ARG A 48 -10.60 11.71 -3.46
CA ARG A 48 -9.83 12.04 -2.25
C ARG A 48 -10.63 11.89 -0.95
N ALA A 49 -11.65 11.02 -0.96
CA ALA A 49 -12.43 10.69 0.23
C ALA A 49 -11.71 9.71 1.18
N SER A 50 -10.71 8.99 0.67
CA SER A 50 -9.91 8.04 1.45
C SER A 50 -8.73 8.69 2.17
N THR A 51 -8.36 8.13 3.33
CA THR A 51 -7.11 8.43 4.04
C THR A 51 -6.38 7.14 4.38
N GLY A 52 -5.05 7.13 4.27
CA GLY A 52 -4.28 5.88 4.41
C GLY A 52 -4.39 4.97 3.18
N LYS A 53 -4.00 3.71 3.33
CA LYS A 53 -3.91 2.74 2.22
C LYS A 53 -5.25 2.03 2.01
N LEU A 54 -5.72 2.00 0.77
CA LEU A 54 -6.80 1.10 0.33
C LEU A 54 -6.21 -0.25 -0.12
N VAL A 55 -6.80 -1.35 0.33
CA VAL A 55 -6.35 -2.71 0.06
C VAL A 55 -7.47 -3.51 -0.60
N LEU A 56 -7.14 -4.18 -1.71
CA LEU A 56 -8.03 -5.17 -2.33
C LEU A 56 -7.76 -6.54 -1.72
N VAL A 57 -8.83 -7.23 -1.33
CA VAL A 57 -8.79 -8.56 -0.70
C VAL A 57 -9.37 -9.59 -1.68
N PRO A 58 -8.65 -10.68 -2.00
CA PRO A 58 -9.13 -11.73 -2.89
C PRO A 58 -10.43 -12.39 -2.42
#